data_AF-A0A9Q8U1C1-F1
#
_entry.id   AF-A0A9Q8U1C1-F1
#
_cell.length_a   1.000
_cell.length_b   1.000
_cell.length_c   1.000
_cell.angle_alpha   90.00
_cell.angle_beta   90.00
_cell.angle_gamma   90.00
#
_symmetry.space_group_name_H-M   'P 1'
#
loop_
_entity.id
_entity.type
_entity.pdbx_description
1 polymer ?
#
loop_
_entity_poly.entity_id
_entity_poly.type
_entity_poly.pdbx_seq_one_letter_code
_entity_poly.pdbx_strand_id
1 'polypeptide(L)' 'MKTVRDFITGLTGVLASVIGLGIVAAIVFGGEVYFFGNVIDTIMGYVVMLGDNGLAGLIVLLIVMGVLNIK' A
#
# COMPACT_ATOMS: atom_id res chain seq x y z
N MET A 1 26.12 3.03 -8.08
CA MET A 1 24.89 2.24 -7.81
C MET A 1 24.09 2.74 -6.59
N LYS A 2 24.72 3.32 -5.54
CA LYS A 2 23.99 3.92 -4.39
C LYS A 2 22.98 5.00 -4.81
N THR A 3 23.37 5.93 -5.68
CA THR A 3 22.52 7.06 -6.11
C THR A 3 21.15 6.66 -6.67
N VAL A 4 21.07 5.59 -7.47
CA VAL A 4 19.80 5.12 -8.05
C VAL A 4 18.93 4.47 -6.98
N ARG A 5 19.52 3.65 -6.10
CA ARG A 5 18.80 3.03 -4.99
C ARG A 5 18.27 4.08 -4.01
N ASP A 6 19.07 5.09 -3.71
CA ASP A 6 18.70 6.17 -2.79
C ASP A 6 17.57 7.03 -3.39
N PHE A 7 17.63 7.32 -4.70
CA PHE A 7 16.54 7.98 -5.41
C PHE A 7 15.23 7.17 -5.37
N ILE A 8 15.28 5.88 -5.67
CA ILE A 8 14.09 5.01 -5.62
C ILE A 8 13.54 4.95 -4.20
N THR A 9 14.39 4.79 -3.19
CA THR A 9 13.95 4.77 -1.78
C THR A 9 13.28 6.08 -1.38
N GLY A 10 13.85 7.23 -1.78
CA GLY A 10 13.27 8.55 -1.53
C GLY A 10 11.91 8.73 -2.21
N LEU A 11 11.81 8.38 -3.49
CA LEU A 11 10.57 8.48 -4.25
C LEU A 11 9.49 7.55 -3.67
N THR A 12 9.82 6.29 -3.37
CA THR A 12 8.89 5.35 -2.72
C THR A 12 8.42 5.88 -1.37
N GLY A 13 9.29 6.50 -0.58
CA GLY A 13 8.91 7.13 0.69
C GLY A 13 7.91 8.28 0.51
N VAL A 14 8.11 9.12 -0.51
CA VAL A 14 7.16 10.20 -0.85
C VAL A 14 5.82 9.62 -1.32
N LEU A 15 5.83 8.61 -2.20
CA LEU A 15 4.58 7.99 -2.67
C LEU A 15 3.83 7.29 -1.52
N ALA A 16 4.55 6.63 -0.61
CA ALA A 16 3.96 6.00 0.56
C ALA A 16 3.30 7.02 1.51
N SER A 17 3.90 8.19 1.71
CA SER A 17 3.29 9.25 2.52
C SER A 17 2.03 9.83 1.86
N VAL A 18 2.02 9.94 0.53
CA VAL A 18 0.83 10.35 -0.25
C VAL A 18 -0.32 9.35 -0.09
N ILE A 19 -0.06 8.04 -0.02
CA ILE A 19 -1.09 7.03 0.27
C ILE A 19 -1.73 7.31 1.64
N GLY A 20 -0.92 7.57 2.67
CA GLY A 20 -1.41 7.91 4.00
C GLY A 20 -2.30 9.15 4.02
N LEU A 21 -1.91 10.20 3.27
CA LEU A 21 -2.72 11.40 3.10
C LEU A 21 -4.05 11.10 2.40
N GLY A 22 -4.05 10.25 1.36
CA GLY A 22 -5.25 9.85 0.65
C GLY A 22 -6.26 9.12 1.55
N ILE A 23 -5.78 8.24 2.43
CA ILE A 23 -6.62 7.54 3.40
C ILE A 23 -7.27 8.54 4.38
N VAL A 24 -6.47 9.43 4.97
CA VAL A 24 -7.00 10.44 5.92
C VAL A 24 -8.01 11.36 5.25
N ALA A 25 -7.69 11.84 4.04
CA ALA A 25 -8.59 12.72 3.28
C ALA A 25 -9.91 12.02 2.94
N ALA A 26 -9.86 10.75 2.49
CA ALA A 26 -11.06 9.98 2.17
C ALA A 26 -11.98 9.81 3.40
N ILE A 27 -11.41 9.61 4.59
CA ILE A 27 -12.17 9.52 5.85
C ILE A 27 -12.81 10.86 6.20
N VAL A 28 -12.07 11.97 6.09
CA VAL A 28 -12.56 13.31 6.46
C VAL A 28 -13.67 13.79 5.53
N PHE A 29 -13.51 13.57 4.22
CA PHE A 29 -14.45 14.05 3.21
C PHE A 29 -15.53 13.02 2.85
N GLY A 30 -15.46 11.81 3.39
CA GLY A 30 -16.51 10.79 3.27
C GLY A 30 -16.65 10.16 1.89
N GLY A 31 -15.56 10.06 1.12
CA GLY A 31 -15.62 9.48 -0.22
C GLY A 31 -14.36 9.70 -1.06
N GLU A 32 -14.52 9.53 -2.38
CA GLU A 32 -13.44 9.69 -3.35
C GLU A 32 -12.93 11.14 -3.40
N VAL A 33 -11.64 11.31 -3.12
CA VAL A 33 -10.96 12.60 -3.22
C VAL A 33 -10.31 12.68 -4.61
N TYR A 34 -10.61 13.75 -5.37
CA TYR A 34 -10.23 13.92 -6.79
C TYR A 34 -8.77 13.55 -7.13
N PHE A 35 -7.84 13.79 -6.21
CA PHE A 35 -6.41 13.53 -6.43
C PHE A 35 -5.93 12.12 -6.03
N PHE A 36 -6.68 11.40 -5.19
CA PHE A 36 -6.20 10.16 -4.56
C PHE A 36 -6.92 8.90 -5.08
N GLY A 37 -8.02 9.04 -5.82
CA GLY A 37 -8.86 7.90 -6.17
C GLY A 37 -9.40 7.17 -4.94
N ASN A 38 -9.92 5.96 -5.12
CA ASN A 38 -10.46 5.17 -4.02
C ASN A 38 -9.39 4.28 -3.37
N VAL A 39 -8.54 4.91 -2.55
CA VAL A 39 -7.41 4.24 -1.87
C VAL A 39 -7.89 3.15 -0.90
N ILE A 40 -8.99 3.41 -0.17
CA ILE A 40 -9.53 2.47 0.81
C ILE A 40 -10.03 1.21 0.10
N ASP A 41 -10.84 1.36 -0.95
CA ASP A 41 -11.36 0.20 -1.68
C ASP A 41 -10.24 -0.56 -2.38
N THR A 42 -9.20 0.12 -2.86
CA THR A 42 -8.01 -0.53 -3.43
C THR A 42 -7.31 -1.43 -2.40
N ILE A 43 -7.08 -0.93 -1.18
CA ILE A 43 -6.45 -1.71 -0.10
C ILE A 43 -7.37 -2.86 0.32
N MET A 44 -8.66 -2.60 0.50
CA MET A 44 -9.65 -3.62 0.85
C MET A 44 -9.72 -4.72 -0.22
N GLY A 45 -9.62 -4.37 -1.50
CA GLY A 45 -9.56 -5.32 -2.60
C GLY A 45 -8.38 -6.29 -2.47
N TYR A 46 -7.19 -5.80 -2.10
CA TYR A 46 -6.05 -6.69 -1.84
C TYR A 46 -6.24 -7.57 -0.60
N VAL A 47 -6.84 -7.04 0.47
CA VAL A 47 -7.14 -7.83 1.68
C VAL A 47 -8.13 -8.96 1.37
N VAL A 48 -9.21 -8.65 0.64
CA VAL A 48 -10.19 -9.65 0.20
C VAL A 48 -9.53 -10.67 -0.72
N MET A 49 -8.77 -10.23 -1.72
CA MET A 49 -8.04 -11.14 -2.62
C MET A 49 -7.14 -12.09 -1.86
N LEU A 50 -6.39 -11.61 -0.86
CA LEU A 50 -5.53 -12.47 -0.04
C LEU A 50 -6.36 -13.41 0.85
N GLY A 51 -7.48 -12.95 1.42
CA GLY A 51 -8.38 -13.77 2.24
C GLY A 51 -9.05 -14.89 1.44
N ASP A 52 -9.56 -14.58 0.25
CA ASP A 52 -10.27 -15.51 -0.64
C ASP A 52 -9.35 -16.64 -1.14
N ASN A 53 -8.04 -16.37 -1.25
CA ASN A 53 -7.03 -17.37 -1.60
C ASN A 53 -6.59 -18.25 -0.41
N GLY A 54 -7.12 -18.04 0.79
CA GLY A 54 -6.88 -18.88 1.97
C GLY A 54 -5.40 -19.08 2.31
N LEU A 55 -4.95 -20.34 2.41
CA LEU A 55 -3.55 -20.66 2.73
C LEU A 55 -2.57 -20.08 1.71
N ALA A 56 -2.92 -20.08 0.42
CA ALA A 56 -2.06 -19.50 -0.62
C ALA A 56 -1.89 -18.00 -0.42
N GLY A 57 -2.97 -17.29 -0.08
CA GLY A 57 -2.93 -15.87 0.26
C GLY A 57 -2.06 -15.57 1.49
N LEU A 58 -2.14 -16.41 2.54
CA LEU A 58 -1.28 -16.30 3.71
C LEU A 58 0.21 -16.48 3.36
N ILE A 59 0.54 -17.48 2.54
CA ILE A 59 1.93 -17.72 2.11
C ILE A 59 2.47 -16.50 1.36
N VAL A 60 1.67 -15.94 0.44
CA VAL A 60 2.04 -14.72 -0.29
C VAL A 60 2.27 -13.55 0.67
N LEU A 61 1.38 -13.36 1.66
CA LEU A 61 1.54 -12.31 2.67
C LEU A 61 2.86 -12.46 3.43
N LEU A 62 3.19 -13.67 3.88
CA LEU A 62 4.44 -13.96 4.61
C LEU A 62 5.68 -13.68 3.76
N ILE A 63 5.65 -14.04 2.47
CA ILE A 63 6.74 -13.73 1.53
C ILE A 63 6.91 -12.21 1.39
N VAL A 64 5.81 -11.48 1.19
CA VAL A 64 5.83 -10.01 1.07
C VAL A 64 6.40 -9.36 2.33
N MET A 65 5.93 -9.77 3.51
CA MET A 65 6.44 -9.26 4.80
C MET A 65 7.95 -9.51 4.94
N GLY A 66 8.43 -10.70 4.56
CA GLY A 66 9.85 -11.05 4.59
C GLY A 66 10.70 -10.20 3.64
N VAL A 67 10.24 -9.96 2.42
CA VAL A 67 10.94 -9.12 1.43
C VAL A 67 10.98 -7.66 1.88
N LEU A 68 9.86 -7.14 2.40
CA LEU A 68 9.75 -5.75 2.83
C LEU A 68 10.40 -5.47 4.20
N ASN A 69 10.92 -6.49 4.90
CA ASN A 69 11.48 -6.37 6.25
C ASN A 69 10.53 -5.64 7.21
N ILE A 70 9.22 -5.87 7.04
CA ILE A 70 8.21 -5.38 7.97
C ILE A 70 8.35 -6.24 9.24
N LYS A 71 8.83 -5.63 10.32
CA LYS A 71 8.97 -6.28 11.63
C LYS A 71 7.64 -6.37 12.35
#